data_AF-A0A7Y0C1M2-F1
#
_entry.id   AF-A0A7Y0C1M2-F1
#
_cell.length_a   1.000
_cell.length_b   1.000
_cell.length_c   1.000
_cell.angle_alpha   90.00
_cell.angle_beta   90.00
_cell.angle_gamma   90.00
#
_symmetry.space_group_name_H-M   'P 1'
#
loop_
_entity.id
_entity.type
_entity.pdbx_description
1 polymer ?
#
loop_
_entity_poly.entity_id
_entity_poly.type
_entity_poly.pdbx_seq_one_letter_code
_entity_poly.pdbx_strand_id
1 'polypeptide(L)'
;MDLKPAPAKLSSVRHTGPFASGESLNMTAELKPLQPSPVKVVQIDTIHRIIEIAPGVKFSAWTFGAQVPGPAIRARVGDKIRFSMTNRSDETVPGITFAAAPMMHSMDFHAAMVSPQDKYRSLAPGQTIEFEFTLNYPGVFMYHCGTPMILEHIASGMYGAVIVEPREGYPTKVDREYLVIQSEFYVKPDPDGHQIDGAPLYVLDSEKLRAAQPSHTVFNGVHNGMVKNPLPAKPGERVRLFVLNVGPSKTSSFHVVGTIFDRVWLDGNPDNQLRGMQTVLLGSSSSAIVELVIPEAGSYIMVDHHFANASQGAIGLISTIDKPKESELEHHNMEATAVPKEPAAASAKLAFESKCLACHSVGQGKKLGPDMAGVTTRRTDEWLTRWLKSPEKMLKTDLDAQALLKEYNNLPMPNQGLSDKEITQYLAYFHWIDAQAKPGKTGAAK
;
A
#
# COMPACT_ATOMS: atom_id res chain seq x y z
N MET A 1 -28.95 19.44 -10.86
CA MET A 1 -28.24 19.09 -9.61
C MET A 1 -29.25 19.09 -8.49
N ASP A 2 -29.20 18.09 -7.62
CA ASP A 2 -30.00 18.06 -6.38
C ASP A 2 -29.08 18.45 -5.22
N LEU A 3 -29.45 19.55 -4.53
CA LEU A 3 -28.68 20.19 -3.45
C LEU A 3 -29.52 20.37 -2.19
N LYS A 4 -30.66 19.67 -2.07
CA LYS A 4 -31.57 19.77 -0.92
C LYS A 4 -31.80 18.41 -0.24
N PRO A 5 -30.74 17.71 0.18
CA PRO A 5 -30.91 16.45 0.90
C PRO A 5 -31.61 16.68 2.25
N ALA A 6 -32.47 15.73 2.65
CA ALA A 6 -33.10 15.75 3.96
C ALA A 6 -32.04 15.71 5.09
N PRO A 7 -32.30 16.28 6.28
CA PRO A 7 -31.36 16.28 7.41
C PRO A 7 -30.84 14.90 7.79
N ALA A 8 -29.60 14.81 8.28
CA ALA A 8 -29.07 13.54 8.77
C ALA A 8 -29.83 13.08 10.02
N LYS A 9 -30.01 11.76 10.15
CA LYS A 9 -30.60 11.14 11.34
C LYS A 9 -29.48 10.55 12.20
N LEU A 10 -29.54 10.80 13.50
CA LEU A 10 -28.67 10.18 14.49
C LEU A 10 -29.49 9.28 15.38
N SER A 11 -28.95 8.11 15.72
CA SER A 11 -29.57 7.20 16.67
C SER A 11 -28.51 6.46 17.49
N SER A 12 -28.95 5.80 18.56
CA SER A 12 -28.12 4.88 19.35
C SER A 12 -28.37 3.41 18.98
N VAL A 13 -29.09 3.15 17.87
CA VAL A 13 -29.36 1.79 17.39
C VAL A 13 -28.18 1.36 16.53
N ARG A 14 -27.43 0.35 16.99
CA ARG A 14 -26.24 -0.16 16.30
C ARG A 14 -26.62 -1.13 15.19
N HIS A 15 -25.86 -1.11 14.10
CA HIS A 15 -25.76 -2.27 13.23
C HIS A 15 -24.96 -3.38 13.93
N THR A 16 -25.45 -4.62 13.87
CA THR A 16 -24.80 -5.80 14.48
C THR A 16 -24.28 -6.80 13.46
N GLY A 17 -24.55 -6.56 12.17
CA GLY A 17 -24.17 -7.43 11.07
C GLY A 17 -22.76 -7.18 10.52
N PRO A 18 -22.53 -7.45 9.22
CA PRO A 18 -21.28 -7.13 8.53
C PRO A 18 -20.87 -5.66 8.71
N PHE A 19 -19.56 -5.39 8.77
CA PHE A 19 -19.03 -4.02 8.89
C PHE A 19 -19.23 -3.19 7.61
N ALA A 20 -19.51 -3.82 6.48
CA ALA A 20 -19.88 -3.13 5.26
C ALA A 20 -20.91 -3.95 4.48
N SER A 21 -21.93 -3.28 3.94
CA SER A 21 -22.96 -3.91 3.12
C SER A 21 -23.46 -2.95 2.03
N GLY A 22 -23.81 -3.51 0.87
CA GLY A 22 -24.27 -2.75 -0.29
C GLY A 22 -23.69 -3.30 -1.59
N GLU A 23 -24.54 -3.46 -2.61
CA GLU A 23 -24.14 -4.05 -3.90
C GLU A 23 -23.16 -3.18 -4.70
N SER A 24 -23.15 -1.87 -4.40
CA SER A 24 -22.26 -0.88 -5.03
C SER A 24 -20.86 -0.84 -4.42
N LEU A 25 -20.59 -1.65 -3.39
CA LEU A 25 -19.31 -1.73 -2.72
C LEU A 25 -18.31 -2.63 -3.47
N ASN A 26 -17.11 -2.10 -3.63
CA ASN A 26 -15.96 -2.78 -4.18
C ASN A 26 -14.87 -2.94 -3.11
N MET A 27 -14.49 -4.19 -2.83
CA MET A 27 -13.56 -4.51 -1.73
C MET A 27 -12.10 -4.69 -2.21
N THR A 28 -11.91 -4.84 -3.52
CA THR A 28 -10.66 -5.29 -4.15
C THR A 28 -10.13 -4.25 -5.14
N ALA A 29 -8.93 -4.48 -5.70
CA ALA A 29 -8.40 -3.63 -6.77
C ALA A 29 -9.22 -3.78 -8.07
N GLU A 30 -9.61 -5.00 -8.45
CA GLU A 30 -10.50 -5.22 -9.61
C GLU A 30 -11.88 -4.65 -9.33
N LEU A 31 -12.39 -3.82 -10.24
CA LEU A 31 -13.68 -3.18 -10.08
C LEU A 31 -14.81 -4.08 -10.58
N LYS A 32 -15.81 -4.28 -9.72
CA LYS A 32 -17.09 -4.87 -10.11
C LYS A 32 -17.80 -3.97 -11.14
N PRO A 33 -18.68 -4.57 -11.98
CA PRO A 33 -19.59 -3.81 -12.82
C PRO A 33 -20.45 -2.81 -12.01
N LEU A 34 -20.82 -1.71 -12.65
CA LEU A 34 -21.73 -0.72 -12.07
C LEU A 34 -23.09 -1.36 -11.76
N GLN A 35 -23.59 -1.15 -10.54
CA GLN A 35 -24.95 -1.56 -10.18
C GLN A 35 -26.00 -0.70 -10.90
N PRO A 36 -27.07 -1.30 -11.47
CA PRO A 36 -28.05 -0.57 -12.27
C PRO A 36 -29.02 0.29 -11.46
N SER A 37 -29.25 -0.01 -10.17
CA SER A 37 -30.19 0.73 -9.33
C SER A 37 -29.78 2.21 -9.20
N PRO A 38 -30.66 3.20 -9.45
CA PRO A 38 -30.32 4.63 -9.29
C PRO A 38 -30.18 5.05 -7.82
N VAL A 39 -30.53 4.17 -6.89
CA VAL A 39 -30.32 4.36 -5.45
C VAL A 39 -29.33 3.31 -4.97
N LYS A 40 -28.19 3.76 -4.47
CA LYS A 40 -27.18 2.88 -3.84
C LYS A 40 -27.38 2.92 -2.33
N VAL A 41 -27.79 1.79 -1.76
CA VAL A 41 -27.79 1.62 -0.30
C VAL A 41 -26.39 1.19 0.12
N VAL A 42 -25.78 1.96 1.01
CA VAL A 42 -24.39 1.78 1.45
C VAL A 42 -24.33 1.86 2.96
N GLN A 43 -23.99 0.76 3.60
CA GLN A 43 -23.62 0.71 5.00
C GLN A 43 -22.11 0.49 5.09
N ILE A 44 -21.39 1.37 5.79
CA ILE A 44 -19.97 1.18 6.10
C ILE A 44 -19.74 1.61 7.54
N ASP A 45 -19.63 0.64 8.44
CA ASP A 45 -19.34 0.87 9.85
C ASP A 45 -17.84 1.09 10.07
N THR A 46 -17.49 1.81 11.13
CA THR A 46 -16.10 2.00 11.55
C THR A 46 -15.77 1.11 12.74
N ILE A 47 -14.58 0.50 12.71
CA ILE A 47 -14.06 -0.34 13.80
C ILE A 47 -12.52 -0.27 13.83
N HIS A 48 -11.93 -0.47 15.00
CA HIS A 48 -10.47 -0.60 15.14
C HIS A 48 -10.05 -2.04 14.83
N ARG A 49 -8.98 -2.22 14.06
CA ARG A 49 -8.48 -3.54 13.64
C ARG A 49 -6.97 -3.57 13.64
N ILE A 50 -6.41 -4.73 13.94
CA ILE A 50 -5.01 -4.99 13.60
C ILE A 50 -4.96 -5.47 12.16
N ILE A 51 -4.17 -4.78 11.36
CA ILE A 51 -3.90 -5.12 9.96
C ILE A 51 -2.41 -5.34 9.76
N GLU A 52 -2.04 -6.12 8.76
CA GLU A 52 -0.63 -6.27 8.38
C GLU A 52 -0.33 -5.38 7.17
N ILE A 53 0.43 -4.30 7.40
CA ILE A 53 0.72 -3.30 6.35
C ILE A 53 2.03 -3.59 5.61
N ALA A 54 2.92 -4.38 6.21
CA ALA A 54 4.16 -4.88 5.63
C ALA A 54 4.54 -6.19 6.35
N PRO A 55 5.40 -7.05 5.76
CA PRO A 55 5.81 -8.30 6.40
C PRO A 55 6.29 -8.10 7.85
N GLY A 56 5.57 -8.67 8.81
CA GLY A 56 5.89 -8.57 10.24
C GLY A 56 5.55 -7.22 10.90
N VAL A 57 4.84 -6.32 10.20
CA VAL A 57 4.37 -5.03 10.72
C VAL A 57 2.86 -5.10 10.96
N LYS A 58 2.47 -5.53 12.16
CA LYS A 58 1.07 -5.59 12.63
C LYS A 58 0.68 -4.21 13.18
N PHE A 59 -0.13 -3.46 12.44
CA PHE A 59 -0.50 -2.09 12.76
C PHE A 59 -1.90 -1.98 13.37
N SER A 60 -2.04 -1.22 14.46
CA SER A 60 -3.32 -0.85 15.05
C SER A 60 -4.01 0.25 14.24
N ALA A 61 -4.90 -0.16 13.35
CA ALA A 61 -5.60 0.72 12.42
C ALA A 61 -7.00 1.09 12.90
N TRP A 62 -7.43 2.28 12.48
CA TRP A 62 -8.84 2.69 12.50
C TRP A 62 -9.38 2.53 11.09
N THR A 63 -10.47 1.78 10.94
CA THR A 63 -10.88 1.26 9.63
C THR A 63 -12.32 1.59 9.32
N PHE A 64 -12.61 1.73 8.03
CA PHE A 64 -13.97 1.71 7.50
C PHE A 64 -14.23 0.34 6.88
N GLY A 65 -15.32 -0.33 7.25
CA GLY A 65 -15.65 -1.65 6.73
C GLY A 65 -14.68 -2.75 7.14
N ALA A 66 -13.96 -2.58 8.26
CA ALA A 66 -12.97 -3.53 8.78
C ALA A 66 -11.75 -3.78 7.87
N GLN A 67 -11.44 -2.88 6.94
CA GLN A 67 -10.26 -2.95 6.07
C GLN A 67 -9.64 -1.57 5.79
N VAL A 68 -8.40 -1.57 5.29
CA VAL A 68 -7.69 -0.37 4.83
C VAL A 68 -7.10 -0.66 3.44
N PRO A 69 -7.40 0.14 2.41
CA PRO A 69 -8.42 1.20 2.37
C PRO A 69 -9.82 0.64 2.65
N GLY A 70 -10.73 1.50 3.09
CA GLY A 70 -12.14 1.15 3.20
C GLY A 70 -12.77 0.78 1.85
N PRO A 71 -13.94 0.11 1.84
CA PRO A 71 -14.64 -0.29 0.61
C PRO A 71 -14.86 0.88 -0.33
N ALA A 72 -14.54 0.73 -1.61
CA ALA A 72 -14.83 1.76 -2.60
C ALA A 72 -16.31 1.72 -2.99
N ILE A 73 -16.92 2.88 -3.25
CA ILE A 73 -18.29 2.99 -3.74
C ILE A 73 -18.23 3.26 -5.24
N ARG A 74 -18.92 2.46 -6.06
CA ARG A 74 -19.05 2.71 -7.51
C ARG A 74 -20.49 3.06 -7.86
N ALA A 75 -20.69 4.24 -8.44
CA ALA A 75 -22.00 4.77 -8.80
C ALA A 75 -21.90 5.65 -10.07
N ARG A 76 -23.02 6.23 -10.50
CA ARG A 76 -23.11 7.10 -11.68
C ARG A 76 -23.60 8.49 -11.29
N VAL A 77 -23.22 9.52 -12.06
CA VAL A 77 -23.80 10.86 -11.94
C VAL A 77 -25.33 10.81 -11.99
N GLY A 78 -25.98 11.39 -11.00
CA GLY A 78 -27.42 11.37 -10.80
C GLY A 78 -27.91 10.29 -9.85
N ASP A 79 -27.10 9.28 -9.53
CA ASP A 79 -27.45 8.29 -8.52
C ASP A 79 -27.51 8.95 -7.13
N LYS A 80 -28.42 8.42 -6.31
CA LYS A 80 -28.56 8.78 -4.90
C LYS A 80 -27.85 7.75 -4.03
N ILE A 81 -26.97 8.20 -3.15
CA ILE A 81 -26.39 7.36 -2.09
C ILE A 81 -27.30 7.48 -0.87
N ARG A 82 -27.78 6.34 -0.35
CA ARG A 82 -28.39 6.19 0.97
C ARG A 82 -27.35 5.57 1.89
N PHE A 83 -26.72 6.42 2.71
CA PHE A 83 -25.59 6.03 3.53
C PHE A 83 -26.02 5.80 4.98
N SER A 84 -25.45 4.77 5.61
CA SER A 84 -25.45 4.59 7.05
C SER A 84 -24.10 4.13 7.58
N MET A 85 -23.78 4.53 8.81
CA MET A 85 -22.57 4.12 9.51
C MET A 85 -22.83 4.07 11.01
N THR A 86 -22.51 2.93 11.64
CA THR A 86 -22.35 2.82 13.10
C THR A 86 -20.87 2.97 13.46
N ASN A 87 -20.59 3.73 14.52
CA ASN A 87 -19.28 3.68 15.16
C ASN A 87 -19.19 2.48 16.10
N ARG A 88 -18.37 1.49 15.74
CA ARG A 88 -18.19 0.23 16.47
C ARG A 88 -16.78 0.14 17.09
N SER A 89 -16.11 1.28 17.31
CA SER A 89 -14.75 1.32 17.85
C SER A 89 -14.60 0.81 19.29
N ASP A 90 -15.70 0.62 20.02
CA ASP A 90 -15.73 0.04 21.36
C ASP A 90 -15.97 -1.47 21.37
N GLU A 91 -16.14 -2.09 20.20
CA GLU A 91 -16.23 -3.54 20.10
C GLU A 91 -14.86 -4.19 20.30
N THR A 92 -14.87 -5.33 20.99
CA THR A 92 -13.63 -6.09 21.22
C THR A 92 -13.11 -6.64 19.90
N VAL A 93 -11.80 -6.56 19.72
CA VAL A 93 -11.14 -7.12 18.54
C VAL A 93 -10.69 -8.54 18.89
N PRO A 94 -11.14 -9.57 18.15
CA PRO A 94 -10.75 -10.95 18.42
C PRO A 94 -9.24 -11.13 18.43
N GLY A 95 -8.72 -11.87 19.41
CA GLY A 95 -7.28 -12.13 19.56
C GLY A 95 -6.49 -11.00 20.23
N ILE A 96 -7.15 -9.91 20.64
CA ILE A 96 -6.52 -8.79 21.33
C ILE A 96 -7.08 -8.70 22.75
N THR A 97 -6.18 -8.85 23.73
CA THR A 97 -6.53 -8.79 25.16
C THR A 97 -6.45 -7.38 25.74
N PHE A 98 -5.84 -6.45 24.99
CA PHE A 98 -5.80 -5.02 25.30
C PHE A 98 -6.81 -4.27 24.43
N ALA A 99 -7.54 -3.33 25.00
CA ALA A 99 -8.49 -2.54 24.25
C ALA A 99 -7.78 -1.33 23.61
N ALA A 100 -7.89 -1.18 22.29
CA ALA A 100 -7.69 0.14 21.69
C ALA A 100 -8.74 1.08 22.29
N ALA A 101 -8.31 2.28 22.71
CA ALA A 101 -9.24 3.24 23.29
C ALA A 101 -10.33 3.58 22.26
N PRO A 102 -11.64 3.47 22.61
CA PRO A 102 -12.71 3.86 21.71
C PRO A 102 -12.56 5.32 21.31
N MET A 103 -12.85 5.63 20.05
CA MET A 103 -12.67 6.97 19.49
C MET A 103 -13.94 7.43 18.77
N MET A 104 -14.13 8.76 18.69
CA MET A 104 -15.18 9.32 17.84
C MET A 104 -14.74 9.28 16.38
N HIS A 105 -15.69 9.07 15.47
CA HIS A 105 -15.41 8.99 14.05
C HIS A 105 -16.55 9.62 13.22
N SER A 106 -16.20 10.21 12.07
CA SER A 106 -17.15 10.67 11.03
C SER A 106 -16.75 10.06 9.69
N MET A 107 -17.55 10.30 8.64
CA MET A 107 -17.17 9.97 7.27
C MET A 107 -17.57 11.10 6.33
N ASP A 108 -16.55 11.74 5.78
CA ASP A 108 -16.62 12.91 4.93
C ASP A 108 -16.45 12.46 3.47
N PHE A 109 -17.44 12.70 2.63
CA PHE A 109 -17.45 12.28 1.23
C PHE A 109 -17.13 13.44 0.30
N HIS A 110 -16.00 13.42 -0.39
CA HIS A 110 -15.64 14.51 -1.30
C HIS A 110 -16.53 14.56 -2.55
N ALA A 111 -17.18 13.44 -2.89
CA ALA A 111 -18.17 13.38 -3.97
C ALA A 111 -19.52 14.04 -3.61
N ALA A 112 -19.75 14.39 -2.35
CA ALA A 112 -21.04 14.87 -1.86
C ALA A 112 -21.06 16.40 -1.70
N MET A 113 -22.07 17.05 -2.29
CA MET A 113 -22.33 18.48 -2.12
C MET A 113 -23.35 18.69 -1.00
N VAL A 114 -22.89 18.68 0.25
CA VAL A 114 -23.75 18.73 1.45
C VAL A 114 -23.18 19.65 2.53
N SER A 115 -23.98 20.02 3.54
CA SER A 115 -23.46 20.72 4.72
C SER A 115 -22.66 19.75 5.61
N PRO A 116 -21.37 20.03 5.88
CA PRO A 116 -20.56 19.17 6.74
C PRO A 116 -21.05 19.18 8.20
N GLN A 117 -21.65 20.28 8.68
CA GLN A 117 -22.22 20.37 10.04
C GLN A 117 -23.41 19.41 10.25
N ASP A 118 -24.10 19.03 9.17
CA ASP A 118 -25.21 18.10 9.23
C ASP A 118 -24.77 16.66 8.93
N LYS A 119 -24.05 16.43 7.82
CA LYS A 119 -23.75 15.06 7.34
C LYS A 119 -22.50 14.43 7.94
N TYR A 120 -21.51 15.24 8.35
CA TYR A 120 -20.20 14.76 8.77
C TYR A 120 -19.99 14.91 10.27
N ARG A 121 -21.07 14.65 11.03
CA ARG A 121 -21.04 14.70 12.49
C ARG A 121 -20.15 13.59 13.03
N SER A 122 -19.37 13.91 14.06
CA SER A 122 -18.60 12.91 14.81
C SER A 122 -19.55 12.05 15.64
N LEU A 123 -19.40 10.74 15.51
CA LEU A 123 -20.20 9.74 16.21
C LEU A 123 -19.42 9.19 17.39
N ALA A 124 -20.01 9.24 18.58
CA ALA A 124 -19.52 8.49 19.72
C ALA A 124 -19.65 6.97 19.47
N PRO A 125 -18.85 6.13 20.13
CA PRO A 125 -19.00 4.69 20.04
C PRO A 125 -20.45 4.24 20.32
N GLY A 126 -20.98 3.42 19.43
CA GLY A 126 -22.37 2.95 19.42
C GLY A 126 -23.40 3.82 18.75
N GLN A 127 -23.05 5.04 18.34
CA GLN A 127 -23.97 5.89 17.58
C GLN A 127 -23.98 5.51 16.11
N THR A 128 -25.13 5.69 15.49
CA THR A 128 -25.37 5.49 14.07
C THR A 128 -25.84 6.78 13.43
N ILE A 129 -25.29 7.09 12.26
CA ILE A 129 -25.77 8.17 11.39
C ILE A 129 -26.35 7.60 10.11
N GLU A 130 -27.41 8.22 9.61
CA GLU A 130 -28.01 7.95 8.31
C GLU A 130 -28.23 9.25 7.56
N PHE A 131 -27.89 9.27 6.27
CA PHE A 131 -28.22 10.39 5.40
C PHE A 131 -28.22 10.00 3.91
N GLU A 132 -28.76 10.89 3.09
CA GLU A 132 -28.75 10.74 1.64
C GLU A 132 -28.02 11.92 0.97
N PHE A 133 -27.44 11.67 -0.20
CA PHE A 133 -26.96 12.72 -1.11
C PHE A 133 -26.97 12.22 -2.56
N THR A 134 -26.98 13.17 -3.50
CA THR A 134 -26.98 12.89 -4.94
C THR A 134 -25.61 13.21 -5.53
N LEU A 135 -25.11 12.33 -6.40
CA LEU A 135 -23.82 12.50 -7.07
C LEU A 135 -23.97 13.44 -8.27
N ASN A 136 -23.34 14.61 -8.21
CA ASN A 136 -23.54 15.67 -9.20
C ASN A 136 -22.44 15.76 -10.26
N TYR A 137 -21.23 15.26 -9.99
CA TYR A 137 -20.08 15.32 -10.89
C TYR A 137 -19.42 13.94 -11.06
N PRO A 138 -18.96 13.58 -12.28
CA PRO A 138 -18.16 12.38 -12.47
C PRO A 138 -16.77 12.59 -11.91
N GLY A 139 -16.13 11.51 -11.46
CA GLY A 139 -14.78 11.58 -10.94
C GLY A 139 -14.39 10.41 -10.05
N VAL A 140 -13.17 10.49 -9.51
CA VAL A 140 -12.65 9.60 -8.47
C VAL A 140 -12.38 10.45 -7.25
N PHE A 141 -13.26 10.35 -6.25
CA PHE A 141 -13.20 11.16 -5.05
C PHE A 141 -12.77 10.30 -3.87
N MET A 142 -12.10 10.86 -2.88
CA MET A 142 -11.90 10.15 -1.62
C MET A 142 -13.13 10.30 -0.71
N TYR A 143 -13.24 9.40 0.25
CA TYR A 143 -13.89 9.70 1.52
C TYR A 143 -12.89 9.43 2.65
N HIS A 144 -13.04 10.12 3.77
CA HIS A 144 -12.19 9.92 4.94
C HIS A 144 -12.88 10.33 6.23
N CYS A 145 -12.28 10.01 7.37
CA CYS A 145 -12.77 10.54 8.65
C CYS A 145 -12.42 12.02 8.81
N GLY A 146 -13.40 12.84 9.20
CA GLY A 146 -13.29 14.29 9.42
C GLY A 146 -13.42 14.72 10.89
N THR A 147 -13.49 13.77 11.83
CA THR A 147 -13.42 14.06 13.27
C THR A 147 -12.11 14.81 13.61
N PRO A 148 -12.13 15.82 14.51
CA PRO A 148 -10.93 16.52 14.96
C PRO A 148 -9.79 15.56 15.32
N MET A 149 -8.54 15.94 15.04
CA MET A 149 -7.39 15.02 14.82
C MET A 149 -7.44 14.33 13.45
N ILE A 150 -8.00 15.04 12.44
CA ILE A 150 -8.22 14.54 11.08
C ILE A 150 -6.96 13.88 10.50
N LEU A 151 -5.79 14.48 10.73
CA LEU A 151 -4.51 13.95 10.25
C LEU A 151 -4.22 12.54 10.80
N GLU A 152 -4.38 12.36 12.11
CA GLU A 152 -4.20 11.08 12.79
C GLU A 152 -5.26 10.06 12.36
N HIS A 153 -6.51 10.49 12.18
CA HIS A 153 -7.60 9.62 11.70
C HIS A 153 -7.31 9.06 10.30
N ILE A 154 -6.91 9.91 9.35
CA ILE A 154 -6.52 9.48 7.99
C ILE A 154 -5.31 8.56 8.06
N ALA A 155 -4.25 8.97 8.77
CA ALA A 155 -3.00 8.20 8.88
C ALA A 155 -3.17 6.84 9.59
N SER A 156 -4.23 6.68 10.38
CA SER A 156 -4.58 5.41 11.03
C SER A 156 -5.36 4.45 10.11
N GLY A 157 -5.71 4.87 8.89
CA GLY A 157 -6.34 4.00 7.88
C GLY A 157 -7.76 4.40 7.45
N MET A 158 -8.30 5.52 7.95
CA MET A 158 -9.70 5.90 7.72
C MET A 158 -9.90 6.67 6.41
N TYR A 159 -9.78 5.96 5.29
CA TYR A 159 -9.99 6.50 3.96
C TYR A 159 -10.48 5.44 2.98
N GLY A 160 -11.12 5.88 1.89
CA GLY A 160 -11.49 5.05 0.75
C GLY A 160 -11.86 5.90 -0.45
N ALA A 161 -12.48 5.30 -1.47
CA ALA A 161 -12.78 5.97 -2.74
C ALA A 161 -14.27 5.91 -3.10
N VAL A 162 -14.74 6.94 -3.80
CA VAL A 162 -16.02 6.99 -4.52
C VAL A 162 -15.73 7.22 -5.99
N ILE A 163 -16.05 6.24 -6.82
CA ILE A 163 -15.97 6.31 -8.27
C ILE A 163 -17.36 6.69 -8.79
N VAL A 164 -17.44 7.84 -9.44
CA VAL A 164 -18.66 8.37 -10.04
C VAL A 164 -18.51 8.35 -11.55
N GLU A 165 -19.17 7.42 -12.20
CA GLU A 165 -19.19 7.34 -13.65
C GLU A 165 -19.96 8.50 -14.28
N PRO A 166 -19.54 8.99 -15.45
CA PRO A 166 -20.32 9.96 -16.24
C PRO A 166 -21.71 9.42 -16.55
N ARG A 167 -22.69 10.31 -16.70
CA ARG A 167 -24.09 9.94 -16.97
C ARG A 167 -24.22 9.01 -18.18
N GLU A 168 -23.55 9.36 -19.27
CA GLU A 168 -23.56 8.59 -20.53
C GLU A 168 -22.49 7.48 -20.58
N GLY A 169 -21.79 7.23 -19.46
CA GLY A 169 -20.63 6.34 -19.39
C GLY A 169 -19.34 6.99 -19.89
N TYR A 170 -18.23 6.27 -19.77
CA TYR A 170 -16.95 6.76 -20.25
C TYR A 170 -16.89 6.78 -21.78
N PRO A 171 -16.14 7.73 -22.39
CA PRO A 171 -16.07 7.87 -23.84
C PRO A 171 -15.29 6.76 -24.54
N THR A 172 -14.68 5.84 -23.78
CA THR A 172 -13.96 4.67 -24.28
C THR A 172 -14.44 3.40 -23.59
N LYS A 173 -14.39 2.29 -24.33
CA LYS A 173 -14.53 0.94 -23.76
C LYS A 173 -13.14 0.39 -23.44
N VAL A 174 -13.05 -0.36 -22.36
CA VAL A 174 -11.81 -0.97 -21.87
C VAL A 174 -12.08 -2.43 -21.52
N ASP A 175 -11.03 -3.24 -21.52
CA ASP A 175 -11.11 -4.67 -21.20
C ASP A 175 -11.00 -4.93 -19.70
N ARG A 176 -10.28 -4.04 -18.98
CA ARG A 176 -10.01 -4.15 -17.54
C ARG A 176 -10.16 -2.82 -16.83
N GLU A 177 -10.66 -2.86 -15.59
CA GLU A 177 -10.80 -1.70 -14.71
C GLU A 177 -10.26 -2.01 -13.31
N TYR A 178 -9.31 -1.20 -12.84
CA TYR A 178 -8.67 -1.37 -11.53
C TYR A 178 -8.63 -0.06 -10.74
N LEU A 179 -8.79 -0.16 -9.42
CA LEU A 179 -8.62 0.92 -8.47
C LEU A 179 -7.27 0.81 -7.75
N VAL A 180 -6.48 1.88 -7.85
CA VAL A 180 -5.17 2.03 -7.22
C VAL A 180 -5.22 3.25 -6.31
N ILE A 181 -5.16 3.02 -5.00
CA ILE A 181 -5.14 4.05 -3.98
C ILE A 181 -3.73 4.11 -3.39
N GLN A 182 -3.03 5.21 -3.58
CA GLN A 182 -1.80 5.49 -2.84
C GLN A 182 -2.12 6.08 -1.47
N SER A 183 -1.45 5.56 -0.44
CA SER A 183 -1.59 6.04 0.94
C SER A 183 -0.31 5.86 1.74
N GLU A 184 -0.26 6.51 2.90
CA GLU A 184 0.90 6.57 3.77
C GLU A 184 0.60 5.97 5.16
N PHE A 185 1.58 5.25 5.72
CA PHE A 185 1.57 4.78 7.11
C PHE A 185 2.78 5.30 7.88
N TYR A 186 2.51 5.72 9.11
CA TYR A 186 3.47 6.32 10.03
C TYR A 186 3.52 5.46 11.28
N VAL A 187 4.52 4.58 11.38
CA VAL A 187 4.50 3.54 12.40
C VAL A 187 5.75 3.55 13.28
N LYS A 188 5.52 3.28 14.57
CA LYS A 188 6.52 2.95 15.57
C LYS A 188 6.07 1.73 16.38
N PRO A 189 6.99 0.96 16.98
CA PRO A 189 6.63 -0.10 17.90
C PRO A 189 5.74 0.43 19.01
N ASP A 190 4.78 -0.38 19.43
CA ASP A 190 3.93 -0.10 20.58
C ASP A 190 4.81 0.11 21.84
N PRO A 191 4.66 1.24 22.57
CA PRO A 191 5.50 1.55 23.73
C PRO A 191 5.33 0.56 24.88
N ASP A 192 4.17 -0.10 24.98
CA ASP A 192 3.89 -1.11 26.00
C ASP A 192 4.43 -2.50 25.61
N GLY A 193 5.00 -2.62 24.40
CA GLY A 193 5.65 -3.85 23.93
C GLY A 193 4.68 -4.98 23.62
N HIS A 194 3.40 -4.69 23.38
CA HIS A 194 2.43 -5.72 23.02
C HIS A 194 2.82 -6.44 21.71
N GLN A 195 2.42 -7.71 21.63
CA GLN A 195 2.67 -8.56 20.46
C GLN A 195 1.37 -9.21 19.99
N ILE A 196 1.27 -9.43 18.68
CA ILE A 196 0.18 -10.13 18.00
C ILE A 196 0.80 -11.28 17.21
N ASP A 197 0.41 -12.52 17.52
CA ASP A 197 0.92 -13.74 16.87
C ASP A 197 2.46 -13.84 16.85
N GLY A 198 3.12 -13.38 17.92
CA GLY A 198 4.58 -13.37 18.05
C GLY A 198 5.30 -12.23 17.31
N ALA A 199 4.58 -11.34 16.66
CA ALA A 199 5.13 -10.12 16.05
C ALA A 199 4.83 -8.87 16.90
N PRO A 200 5.72 -7.87 16.96
CA PRO A 200 5.46 -6.64 17.69
C PRO A 200 4.29 -5.88 17.08
N LEU A 201 3.43 -5.35 17.94
CA LEU A 201 2.42 -4.39 17.56
C LEU A 201 3.08 -3.07 17.17
N TYR A 202 2.52 -2.42 16.16
CA TYR A 202 2.86 -1.07 15.75
C TYR A 202 1.66 -0.15 15.94
N VAL A 203 1.96 1.07 16.38
CA VAL A 203 0.99 2.16 16.59
C VAL A 203 1.41 3.38 15.77
N LEU A 204 0.52 4.36 15.68
CA LEU A 204 0.77 5.59 14.93
C LEU A 204 1.97 6.36 15.52
N ASP A 205 2.91 6.72 14.67
CA ASP A 205 4.05 7.57 15.00
C ASP A 205 3.70 9.04 14.71
N SER A 206 3.19 9.75 15.72
CA SER A 206 2.80 11.15 15.60
C SER A 206 3.96 12.10 15.26
N GLU A 207 5.21 11.76 15.60
CA GLU A 207 6.36 12.62 15.30
C GLU A 207 6.68 12.55 13.81
N LYS A 208 6.80 11.32 13.28
CA LYS A 208 6.96 11.11 11.83
C LYS A 208 5.80 11.67 11.02
N LEU A 209 4.57 11.51 11.51
CA LEU A 209 3.37 12.04 10.86
C LEU A 209 3.45 13.55 10.70
N ARG A 210 3.77 14.28 11.78
CA ARG A 210 3.92 15.74 11.74
C ARG A 210 5.11 16.20 10.90
N ALA A 211 6.16 15.39 10.84
CA ALA A 211 7.33 15.65 9.98
C ALA A 211 7.10 15.27 8.51
N ALA A 212 5.93 14.74 8.14
CA ALA A 212 5.66 14.19 6.81
C ALA A 212 6.73 13.17 6.37
N GLN A 213 7.12 12.27 7.27
CA GLN A 213 8.09 11.20 7.04
C GLN A 213 7.41 9.82 7.15
N PRO A 214 6.67 9.37 6.12
CA PRO A 214 6.01 8.07 6.16
C PRO A 214 7.04 6.95 6.35
N SER A 215 6.67 5.95 7.17
CA SER A 215 7.43 4.69 7.27
C SER A 215 7.14 3.83 6.04
N HIS A 216 5.90 3.84 5.55
CA HIS A 216 5.48 3.16 4.34
C HIS A 216 4.62 4.08 3.49
N THR A 217 4.85 4.09 2.18
CA THR A 217 3.94 4.65 1.18
C THR A 217 3.60 3.50 0.26
N VAL A 218 2.32 3.20 0.06
CA VAL A 218 1.88 1.92 -0.52
C VAL A 218 0.71 2.09 -1.47
N PHE A 219 0.49 1.10 -2.35
CA PHE A 219 -0.76 0.97 -3.12
C PHE A 219 -1.72 -0.01 -2.44
N ASN A 220 -2.98 0.40 -2.28
CA ASN A 220 -4.07 -0.33 -1.62
C ASN A 220 -3.71 -0.88 -0.24
N GLY A 221 -3.03 -0.08 0.58
CA GLY A 221 -2.89 -0.31 2.02
C GLY A 221 -1.85 -1.34 2.45
N VAL A 222 -1.18 -2.03 1.51
CA VAL A 222 -0.18 -3.06 1.83
C VAL A 222 1.09 -2.86 1.03
N HIS A 223 2.23 -2.86 1.72
CA HIS A 223 3.55 -2.80 1.14
C HIS A 223 3.74 -3.87 0.06
N ASN A 224 3.97 -3.44 -1.19
CA ASN A 224 4.11 -4.32 -2.35
C ASN A 224 2.94 -5.32 -2.52
N GLY A 225 1.74 -4.98 -2.02
CA GLY A 225 0.58 -5.87 -2.07
C GLY A 225 0.19 -6.25 -3.51
N MET A 226 0.27 -5.29 -4.43
CA MET A 226 0.03 -5.47 -5.87
C MET A 226 1.24 -6.06 -6.63
N VAL A 227 2.37 -6.29 -5.97
CA VAL A 227 3.47 -7.11 -6.52
C VAL A 227 3.18 -8.57 -6.20
N LYS A 228 2.80 -8.87 -4.95
CA LYS A 228 2.42 -10.23 -4.51
C LYS A 228 1.15 -10.74 -5.19
N ASN A 229 0.22 -9.83 -5.49
CA ASN A 229 -0.99 -10.11 -6.24
C ASN A 229 -1.10 -9.13 -7.42
N PRO A 230 -0.42 -9.40 -8.54
CA PRO A 230 -0.47 -8.55 -9.73
C PRO A 230 -1.88 -8.39 -10.29
N LEU A 231 -2.13 -7.24 -10.92
CA LEU A 231 -3.35 -6.96 -11.66
C LEU A 231 -3.29 -7.69 -13.02
N PRO A 232 -4.22 -8.61 -13.33
CA PRO A 232 -4.14 -9.40 -14.56
C PRO A 232 -4.50 -8.58 -15.81
N ALA A 233 -3.78 -8.77 -16.90
CA ALA A 233 -4.13 -8.22 -18.21
C ALA A 233 -3.70 -9.20 -19.33
N LYS A 234 -3.92 -8.84 -20.60
CA LYS A 234 -3.37 -9.56 -21.76
C LYS A 234 -2.77 -8.58 -22.76
N PRO A 235 -1.82 -9.02 -23.62
CA PRO A 235 -1.36 -8.20 -24.72
C PRO A 235 -2.53 -7.75 -25.59
N GLY A 236 -2.53 -6.47 -25.97
CA GLY A 236 -3.58 -5.80 -26.70
C GLY A 236 -4.75 -5.29 -25.86
N GLU A 237 -4.91 -5.73 -24.60
CA GLU A 237 -6.00 -5.22 -23.73
C GLU A 237 -5.75 -3.75 -23.35
N ARG A 238 -6.84 -2.98 -23.36
CA ARG A 238 -6.89 -1.64 -22.79
C ARG A 238 -7.27 -1.73 -21.33
N VAL A 239 -6.43 -1.14 -20.47
CA VAL A 239 -6.61 -1.10 -19.03
C VAL A 239 -6.94 0.33 -18.62
N ARG A 240 -8.00 0.50 -17.81
CA ARG A 240 -8.32 1.76 -17.12
C ARG A 240 -7.97 1.63 -15.64
N LEU A 241 -7.10 2.52 -15.16
CA LEU A 241 -6.75 2.63 -13.76
C LEU A 241 -7.41 3.87 -13.16
N PHE A 242 -8.13 3.68 -12.06
CA PHE A 242 -8.68 4.73 -11.21
C PHE A 242 -7.65 4.98 -10.13
N VAL A 243 -6.85 6.03 -10.27
CA VAL A 243 -5.70 6.31 -9.41
C VAL A 243 -6.06 7.43 -8.46
N LEU A 244 -5.98 7.18 -7.15
CA LEU A 244 -6.26 8.16 -6.11
C LEU A 244 -5.05 8.26 -5.19
N ASN A 245 -4.53 9.47 -4.99
CA ASN A 245 -3.58 9.72 -3.90
C ASN A 245 -4.32 10.30 -2.70
N VAL A 246 -4.49 9.49 -1.65
CA VAL A 246 -5.13 9.94 -0.41
C VAL A 246 -4.20 10.85 0.40
N GLY A 247 -2.89 10.65 0.30
CA GLY A 247 -1.89 11.28 1.18
C GLY A 247 -1.80 10.58 2.55
N PRO A 248 -1.72 11.32 3.68
CA PRO A 248 -2.10 12.73 3.79
C PRO A 248 -1.02 13.74 3.39
N SER A 249 0.26 13.36 3.29
CA SER A 249 1.36 14.35 3.27
C SER A 249 2.15 14.44 1.96
N LYS A 250 2.24 13.35 1.19
CA LYS A 250 3.08 13.23 -0.01
C LYS A 250 2.25 13.28 -1.29
N THR A 251 2.94 13.66 -2.35
CA THR A 251 2.47 13.59 -3.73
C THR A 251 2.83 12.24 -4.34
N SER A 252 2.00 11.77 -5.27
CA SER A 252 2.28 10.62 -6.12
C SER A 252 2.67 11.09 -7.52
N SER A 253 3.88 10.78 -7.96
CA SER A 253 4.27 10.89 -9.36
C SER A 253 3.96 9.57 -10.06
N PHE A 254 2.67 9.24 -10.19
CA PHE A 254 2.23 7.92 -10.64
C PHE A 254 2.62 7.62 -12.08
N HIS A 255 3.32 6.51 -12.28
CA HIS A 255 3.87 6.08 -13.56
C HIS A 255 3.70 4.57 -13.76
N VAL A 256 3.53 4.13 -15.02
CA VAL A 256 3.52 2.71 -15.38
C VAL A 256 4.63 2.45 -16.41
N VAL A 257 5.68 1.79 -15.96
CA VAL A 257 6.90 1.52 -16.73
C VAL A 257 6.58 0.67 -17.96
N GLY A 258 7.14 1.07 -19.11
CA GLY A 258 6.97 0.35 -20.38
C GLY A 258 5.66 0.67 -21.11
N THR A 259 4.88 1.65 -20.63
CA THR A 259 3.63 2.09 -21.26
C THR A 259 3.57 3.61 -21.39
N ILE A 260 2.56 4.11 -22.10
CA ILE A 260 2.19 5.52 -22.16
C ILE A 260 0.69 5.62 -21.87
N PHE A 261 0.29 6.62 -21.08
CA PHE A 261 -1.11 6.93 -20.86
C PHE A 261 -1.68 7.61 -22.09
N ASP A 262 -2.47 6.88 -22.88
CA ASP A 262 -3.08 7.42 -24.08
C ASP A 262 -4.18 8.44 -23.74
N ARG A 263 -4.78 8.30 -22.54
CA ARG A 263 -5.70 9.26 -21.93
C ARG A 263 -5.46 9.38 -20.43
N VAL A 264 -5.59 10.60 -19.93
CA VAL A 264 -5.63 10.92 -18.51
C VAL A 264 -6.81 11.86 -18.28
N TRP A 265 -7.69 11.54 -17.34
CA TRP A 265 -8.75 12.43 -16.87
C TRP A 265 -8.43 12.86 -15.45
N LEU A 266 -7.99 14.10 -15.26
CA LEU A 266 -7.71 14.64 -13.93
C LEU A 266 -9.01 14.71 -13.12
N ASP A 267 -8.92 14.34 -11.85
CA ASP A 267 -10.03 14.09 -10.92
C ASP A 267 -11.03 13.02 -11.41
N GLY A 268 -10.73 12.32 -12.51
CA GLY A 268 -11.59 11.31 -13.14
C GLY A 268 -12.75 11.88 -13.97
N ASN A 269 -12.84 13.19 -14.19
CA ASN A 269 -13.85 13.81 -15.05
C ASN A 269 -13.38 13.77 -16.52
N PRO A 270 -14.13 13.13 -17.45
CA PRO A 270 -13.77 13.08 -18.88
C PRO A 270 -13.54 14.43 -19.56
N ASP A 271 -14.11 15.52 -19.03
CA ASP A 271 -13.87 16.87 -19.54
C ASP A 271 -12.44 17.36 -19.28
N ASN A 272 -11.78 16.83 -18.24
CA ASN A 272 -10.41 17.17 -17.84
C ASN A 272 -9.37 16.27 -18.54
N GLN A 273 -9.46 16.14 -19.86
CA GLN A 273 -8.65 15.17 -20.61
C GLN A 273 -7.28 15.70 -21.05
N LEU A 274 -6.25 14.92 -20.72
CA LEU A 274 -4.90 15.00 -21.27
C LEU A 274 -4.58 13.72 -22.06
N ARG A 275 -3.56 13.75 -22.90
CA ARG A 275 -3.18 12.63 -23.80
C ARG A 275 -1.68 12.48 -23.92
N GLY A 276 -1.23 11.25 -24.15
CA GLY A 276 0.18 10.93 -24.40
C GLY A 276 1.08 11.22 -23.20
N MET A 277 0.55 11.08 -21.99
CA MET A 277 1.29 11.35 -20.76
C MET A 277 2.04 10.12 -20.29
N GLN A 278 3.25 10.31 -19.76
CA GLN A 278 4.00 9.21 -19.12
C GLN A 278 3.68 9.07 -17.63
N THR A 279 3.38 10.18 -16.96
CA THR A 279 3.30 10.26 -15.49
C THR A 279 2.25 11.30 -15.14
N VAL A 280 1.40 11.01 -14.14
CA VAL A 280 0.45 11.98 -13.59
C VAL A 280 0.88 12.35 -12.17
N LEU A 281 1.01 13.65 -11.90
CA LEU A 281 1.32 14.17 -10.56
C LEU A 281 0.01 14.37 -9.79
N LEU A 282 -0.15 13.65 -8.68
CA LEU A 282 -1.32 13.70 -7.81
C LEU A 282 -0.93 14.21 -6.43
N GLY A 283 -1.46 15.36 -6.01
CA GLY A 283 -1.38 15.81 -4.62
C GLY A 283 -2.21 14.96 -3.68
N SER A 284 -2.11 15.21 -2.37
CA SER A 284 -3.05 14.64 -1.40
C SER A 284 -4.48 15.00 -1.82
N SER A 285 -5.39 14.03 -1.73
CA SER A 285 -6.77 14.12 -2.21
C SER A 285 -6.96 14.20 -3.73
N SER A 286 -5.90 14.35 -4.53
CA SER A 286 -6.01 14.38 -6.00
C SER A 286 -6.15 12.98 -6.58
N SER A 287 -6.82 12.87 -7.72
CA SER A 287 -6.98 11.62 -8.45
C SER A 287 -6.86 11.82 -9.96
N ALA A 288 -6.74 10.71 -10.67
CA ALA A 288 -6.91 10.68 -12.11
C ALA A 288 -7.44 9.31 -12.54
N ILE A 289 -8.12 9.28 -13.67
CA ILE A 289 -8.30 8.04 -14.42
C ILE A 289 -7.27 8.02 -15.54
N VAL A 290 -6.46 6.97 -15.62
CA VAL A 290 -5.52 6.78 -16.73
C VAL A 290 -5.91 5.57 -17.55
N GLU A 291 -5.76 5.67 -18.86
CA GLU A 291 -5.91 4.55 -19.78
C GLU A 291 -4.59 4.26 -20.49
N LEU A 292 -4.31 2.98 -20.66
CA LEU A 292 -3.14 2.48 -21.37
C LEU A 292 -3.49 1.18 -22.10
N VAL A 293 -2.70 0.84 -23.11
CA VAL A 293 -2.78 -0.45 -23.80
C VAL A 293 -1.55 -1.26 -23.41
N ILE A 294 -1.74 -2.55 -23.14
CA ILE A 294 -0.64 -3.48 -22.87
C ILE A 294 -0.04 -3.93 -24.20
N PRO A 295 1.18 -3.50 -24.59
CA PRO A 295 1.69 -3.75 -25.93
C PRO A 295 2.05 -5.22 -26.18
N GLU A 296 2.72 -5.86 -25.24
CA GLU A 296 3.22 -7.23 -25.36
C GLU A 296 3.17 -8.00 -24.03
N ALA A 297 3.55 -9.27 -24.05
CA ALA A 297 3.55 -10.08 -22.84
C ALA A 297 4.65 -9.62 -21.86
N GLY A 298 4.32 -9.44 -20.59
CA GLY A 298 5.27 -9.05 -19.55
C GLY A 298 4.60 -8.58 -18.26
N SER A 299 5.44 -8.05 -17.37
CA SER A 299 5.04 -7.42 -16.10
C SER A 299 5.37 -5.93 -16.16
N TYR A 300 4.33 -5.10 -16.10
CA TYR A 300 4.42 -3.65 -16.18
C TYR A 300 4.35 -3.07 -14.78
N ILE A 301 5.38 -2.31 -14.41
CA ILE A 301 5.57 -1.84 -13.04
C ILE A 301 4.85 -0.50 -12.85
N MET A 302 3.84 -0.48 -11.99
CA MET A 302 3.24 0.75 -11.47
C MET A 302 4.11 1.26 -10.32
N VAL A 303 4.46 2.54 -10.33
CA VAL A 303 5.31 3.16 -9.29
C VAL A 303 4.86 4.57 -8.96
N ASP A 304 5.15 5.01 -7.74
CA ASP A 304 5.37 6.43 -7.47
C ASP A 304 6.80 6.81 -7.85
N HIS A 305 6.96 7.67 -8.86
CA HIS A 305 8.27 8.08 -9.35
C HIS A 305 9.02 9.04 -8.39
N HIS A 306 8.39 9.45 -7.28
CA HIS A 306 9.16 9.80 -6.08
C HIS A 306 9.74 8.50 -5.48
N PHE A 307 10.91 8.08 -5.96
CA PHE A 307 11.46 6.75 -5.63
C PHE A 307 11.67 6.49 -4.13
N ALA A 308 11.74 7.52 -3.29
CA ALA A 308 11.65 7.34 -1.84
C ALA A 308 10.33 6.64 -1.43
N ASN A 309 9.20 7.07 -2.00
CA ASN A 309 7.89 6.45 -1.79
C ASN A 309 7.83 5.04 -2.41
N ALA A 310 8.40 4.84 -3.61
CA ALA A 310 8.49 3.49 -4.20
C ALA A 310 9.29 2.53 -3.31
N SER A 311 10.43 2.97 -2.76
CA SER A 311 11.25 2.17 -1.83
C SER A 311 10.54 1.85 -0.51
N GLN A 312 9.47 2.57 -0.20
CA GLN A 312 8.61 2.35 0.95
C GLN A 312 7.39 1.45 0.66
N GLY A 313 7.23 0.97 -0.58
CA GLY A 313 6.20 -0.01 -0.96
C GLY A 313 5.18 0.45 -2.00
N ALA A 314 5.32 1.65 -2.58
CA ALA A 314 4.41 2.20 -3.60
C ALA A 314 4.77 1.65 -4.99
N ILE A 315 4.74 0.32 -5.08
CA ILE A 315 5.01 -0.45 -6.30
C ILE A 315 3.90 -1.49 -6.48
N GLY A 316 3.47 -1.70 -7.72
CA GLY A 316 2.54 -2.74 -8.11
C GLY A 316 2.83 -3.26 -9.50
N LEU A 317 2.23 -4.40 -9.87
CA LEU A 317 2.41 -5.00 -11.19
C LEU A 317 1.07 -5.11 -11.92
N ILE A 318 1.07 -4.80 -13.21
CA ILE A 318 0.09 -5.29 -14.18
C ILE A 318 0.77 -6.43 -14.94
N SER A 319 0.22 -7.63 -14.89
CA SER A 319 0.86 -8.84 -15.40
C SER A 319 0.03 -9.50 -16.47
N THR A 320 0.66 -9.85 -17.59
CA THR A 320 0.04 -10.72 -18.61
C THR A 320 0.43 -12.17 -18.48
N ILE A 321 1.43 -12.45 -17.66
CA ILE A 321 1.83 -13.81 -17.32
C ILE A 321 0.95 -14.27 -16.16
N ASP A 322 0.45 -15.51 -16.24
CA ASP A 322 -0.15 -16.18 -15.10
C ASP A 322 0.81 -16.05 -13.91
N LYS A 323 0.28 -15.89 -12.69
CA LYS A 323 1.06 -15.69 -11.46
C LYS A 323 2.38 -16.45 -11.61
N PRO A 324 3.52 -15.75 -11.71
CA PRO A 324 4.78 -16.46 -11.77
C PRO A 324 4.76 -17.45 -10.61
N LYS A 325 5.20 -18.69 -10.84
CA LYS A 325 5.39 -19.62 -9.71
C LYS A 325 6.20 -18.85 -8.67
N GLU A 326 5.91 -19.04 -7.39
CA GLU A 326 6.40 -18.26 -6.23
C GLU A 326 7.92 -17.94 -6.20
N SER A 327 8.70 -18.53 -7.11
CA SER A 327 10.09 -18.28 -7.46
C SER A 327 10.35 -17.20 -8.53
N GLU A 328 9.37 -16.64 -9.23
CA GLU A 328 9.64 -15.79 -10.40
C GLU A 328 9.20 -14.34 -10.16
N LEU A 329 10.18 -13.44 -10.07
CA LEU A 329 10.06 -11.98 -10.14
C LEU A 329 9.86 -11.21 -8.81
N GLU A 330 10.98 -10.82 -8.22
CA GLU A 330 11.19 -9.49 -7.63
C GLU A 330 11.77 -8.54 -8.72
N HIS A 331 11.68 -7.22 -8.51
CA HIS A 331 11.99 -6.15 -9.47
C HIS A 331 13.11 -6.47 -10.50
N HIS A 332 12.84 -6.25 -11.79
CA HIS A 332 13.79 -6.47 -12.90
C HIS A 332 14.31 -7.92 -13.05
N ASN A 333 13.42 -8.90 -13.24
CA ASN A 333 13.80 -10.27 -13.61
C ASN A 333 14.66 -11.02 -12.57
N MET A 334 14.38 -10.84 -11.27
CA MET A 334 15.07 -11.56 -10.19
C MET A 334 14.17 -12.63 -9.54
N GLU A 335 14.69 -13.78 -9.11
CA GLU A 335 13.84 -14.81 -8.47
C GLU A 335 13.45 -14.38 -7.05
N ALA A 336 12.18 -14.60 -6.68
CA ALA A 336 11.68 -14.29 -5.35
C ALA A 336 12.19 -15.30 -4.31
N THR A 337 12.61 -14.80 -3.14
CA THR A 337 13.03 -15.64 -2.01
C THR A 337 11.92 -15.76 -0.97
N ALA A 338 11.90 -16.86 -0.20
CA ALA A 338 10.94 -17.05 0.88
C ALA A 338 11.02 -15.90 1.92
N VAL A 339 9.94 -15.67 2.66
CA VAL A 339 9.85 -14.56 3.64
C VAL A 339 10.07 -15.07 5.07
N PRO A 340 10.98 -14.48 5.86
CA PRO A 340 11.14 -14.80 7.28
C PRO A 340 9.85 -14.55 8.08
N LYS A 341 9.59 -15.40 9.07
CA LYS A 341 8.51 -15.17 10.05
C LYS A 341 8.91 -14.17 11.13
N GLU A 342 10.20 -14.13 11.47
CA GLU A 342 10.74 -13.22 12.47
C GLU A 342 10.69 -11.76 11.97
N PRO A 343 10.04 -10.82 12.69
CA PRO A 343 9.81 -9.45 12.23
C PRO A 343 11.06 -8.66 11.84
N ALA A 344 12.16 -8.86 12.59
CA ALA A 344 13.44 -8.22 12.29
C ALA A 344 14.02 -8.69 10.95
N ALA A 345 14.01 -10.01 10.71
CA ALA A 345 14.49 -10.60 9.46
C ALA A 345 13.55 -10.27 8.28
N ALA A 346 12.24 -10.23 8.50
CA ALA A 346 11.26 -9.86 7.48
C ALA A 346 11.43 -8.38 7.04
N SER A 347 11.66 -7.48 7.99
CA SER A 347 11.96 -6.07 7.72
C SER A 347 13.28 -5.90 6.97
N ALA A 348 14.32 -6.67 7.34
CA ALA A 348 15.60 -6.64 6.66
C ALA A 348 15.58 -7.27 5.27
N LYS A 349 14.78 -8.31 5.03
CA LYS A 349 14.54 -8.84 3.68
C LYS A 349 14.09 -7.71 2.76
N LEU A 350 13.10 -6.94 3.19
CA LEU A 350 12.58 -5.84 2.40
C LEU A 350 13.63 -4.76 2.13
N ALA A 351 14.42 -4.39 3.14
CA ALA A 351 15.50 -3.42 2.97
C ALA A 351 16.61 -3.96 2.04
N PHE A 352 16.92 -5.26 2.13
CA PHE A 352 17.88 -5.95 1.28
C PHE A 352 17.47 -5.93 -0.19
N GLU A 353 16.18 -6.19 -0.45
CA GLU A 353 15.63 -6.11 -1.81
C GLU A 353 15.85 -4.75 -2.46
N SER A 354 15.64 -3.67 -1.69
CA SER A 354 15.78 -2.31 -2.19
C SER A 354 17.23 -1.85 -2.33
N LYS A 355 18.14 -2.27 -1.44
CA LYS A 355 19.50 -1.70 -1.35
C LYS A 355 20.61 -2.62 -1.90
N CYS A 356 20.39 -3.93 -1.92
CA CYS A 356 21.47 -4.91 -2.10
C CYS A 356 21.31 -5.79 -3.34
N LEU A 357 20.09 -6.09 -3.77
CA LEU A 357 19.83 -7.05 -4.87
C LEU A 357 20.35 -6.62 -6.25
N ALA A 358 20.60 -5.33 -6.46
CA ALA A 358 21.23 -4.84 -7.69
C ALA A 358 22.64 -5.43 -7.88
N CYS A 359 23.37 -5.62 -6.78
CA CYS A 359 24.74 -6.12 -6.80
C CYS A 359 24.84 -7.58 -6.34
N HIS A 360 23.94 -8.01 -5.45
CA HIS A 360 23.97 -9.31 -4.80
C HIS A 360 22.80 -10.21 -5.25
N SER A 361 23.01 -11.50 -5.10
CA SER A 361 22.02 -12.57 -5.33
C SER A 361 21.88 -13.40 -4.07
N VAL A 362 20.84 -14.21 -4.02
CA VAL A 362 20.62 -15.19 -2.95
C VAL A 362 20.46 -16.56 -3.59
N GLY A 363 21.49 -17.39 -3.54
CA GLY A 363 21.47 -18.78 -4.03
C GLY A 363 21.57 -18.94 -5.55
N GLN A 364 21.91 -17.87 -6.28
CA GLN A 364 22.00 -17.86 -7.75
C GLN A 364 23.43 -17.72 -8.29
N GLY A 365 24.44 -17.77 -7.42
CA GLY A 365 25.83 -17.55 -7.78
C GLY A 365 26.22 -16.07 -7.75
N LYS A 366 27.40 -15.74 -8.28
CA LYS A 366 28.00 -14.39 -8.23
C LYS A 366 27.29 -13.42 -9.20
N LYS A 367 27.19 -12.15 -8.81
CA LYS A 367 26.77 -11.02 -9.66
C LYS A 367 27.90 -9.98 -9.72
N LEU A 368 27.59 -8.68 -9.58
CA LEU A 368 28.59 -7.63 -9.35
C LEU A 368 29.27 -7.81 -7.98
N GLY A 369 28.54 -8.33 -7.00
CA GLY A 369 29.05 -8.73 -5.70
C GLY A 369 28.87 -10.23 -5.43
N PRO A 370 29.34 -10.71 -4.27
CA PRO A 370 29.19 -12.09 -3.83
C PRO A 370 27.73 -12.49 -3.64
N ASP A 371 27.45 -13.78 -3.82
CA ASP A 371 26.19 -14.39 -3.40
C ASP A 371 26.06 -14.30 -1.87
N MET A 372 24.85 -14.03 -1.38
CA MET A 372 24.54 -13.93 0.04
C MET A 372 24.16 -15.27 0.68
N ALA A 373 23.84 -16.32 -0.10
CA ALA A 373 23.60 -17.64 0.46
C ALA A 373 24.89 -18.24 1.04
N GLY A 374 24.89 -18.62 2.31
CA GLY A 374 26.05 -19.10 3.08
C GLY A 374 26.95 -17.98 3.62
N VAL A 375 26.50 -16.72 3.61
CA VAL A 375 27.35 -15.57 4.00
C VAL A 375 27.76 -15.61 5.48
N THR A 376 26.88 -16.05 6.38
CA THR A 376 27.18 -16.14 7.83
C THR A 376 28.01 -17.38 8.15
N THR A 377 28.12 -18.32 7.20
CA THR A 377 29.11 -19.40 7.25
C THR A 377 30.49 -18.95 6.76
N ARG A 378 30.55 -18.01 5.80
CA ARG A 378 31.81 -17.52 5.22
C ARG A 378 32.48 -16.40 6.04
N ARG A 379 31.71 -15.63 6.82
CA ARG A 379 32.18 -14.46 7.56
C ARG A 379 31.47 -14.38 8.90
N THR A 380 32.17 -13.91 9.94
CA THR A 380 31.58 -13.72 11.26
C THR A 380 30.69 -12.47 11.30
N ASP A 381 29.76 -12.43 12.25
CA ASP A 381 28.87 -11.29 12.46
C ASP A 381 29.65 -10.00 12.75
N GLU A 382 30.78 -10.08 13.45
CA GLU A 382 31.65 -8.93 13.71
C GLU A 382 32.29 -8.42 12.42
N TRP A 383 32.71 -9.32 11.52
CA TRP A 383 33.25 -8.93 10.22
C TRP A 383 32.17 -8.29 9.36
N LEU A 384 30.98 -8.91 9.27
CA LEU A 384 29.84 -8.41 8.49
C LEU A 384 29.36 -7.05 9.02
N THR A 385 29.32 -6.87 10.35
CA THR A 385 28.97 -5.60 10.98
C THR A 385 29.93 -4.50 10.57
N ARG A 386 31.25 -4.73 10.68
CA ARG A 386 32.26 -3.75 10.26
C ARG A 386 32.16 -3.45 8.76
N TRP A 387 31.90 -4.47 7.93
CA TRP A 387 31.84 -4.35 6.49
C TRP A 387 30.63 -3.53 6.04
N LEU A 388 29.45 -3.79 6.61
CA LEU A 388 28.24 -3.03 6.34
C LEU A 388 28.31 -1.59 6.87
N LYS A 389 29.04 -1.36 7.97
CA LYS A 389 29.18 -0.03 8.58
C LYS A 389 30.15 0.88 7.83
N SER A 390 31.28 0.35 7.36
CA SER A 390 32.37 1.15 6.78
C SER A 390 33.24 0.32 5.81
N PRO A 391 32.69 -0.10 4.65
CA PRO A 391 33.44 -0.92 3.69
C PRO A 391 34.71 -0.21 3.21
N GLU A 392 34.67 1.11 3.03
CA GLU A 392 35.83 1.93 2.63
C GLU A 392 36.99 1.92 3.63
N LYS A 393 36.69 1.74 4.92
CA LYS A 393 37.73 1.60 5.95
C LYS A 393 38.31 0.18 5.92
N MET A 394 37.46 -0.83 5.79
CA MET A 394 37.91 -2.22 5.72
C MET A 394 38.76 -2.50 4.49
N LEU A 395 38.43 -1.94 3.33
CA LEU A 395 39.27 -2.06 2.13
C LEU A 395 40.71 -1.58 2.33
N LYS A 396 40.96 -0.70 3.32
CA LYS A 396 42.32 -0.23 3.66
C LYS A 396 43.04 -1.12 4.66
N THR A 397 42.31 -1.81 5.53
CA THR A 397 42.90 -2.44 6.74
C THR A 397 42.69 -3.95 6.84
N ASP A 398 41.74 -4.53 6.12
CA ASP A 398 41.30 -5.92 6.26
C ASP A 398 41.69 -6.73 5.01
N LEU A 399 42.49 -7.78 5.20
CA LEU A 399 43.04 -8.57 4.10
C LEU A 399 41.95 -9.34 3.33
N ASP A 400 40.90 -9.80 4.01
CA ASP A 400 39.79 -10.51 3.37
C ASP A 400 38.95 -9.54 2.52
N ALA A 401 38.74 -8.32 3.00
CA ALA A 401 38.09 -7.27 2.23
C ALA A 401 38.87 -6.91 0.96
N GLN A 402 40.20 -6.83 1.06
CA GLN A 402 41.09 -6.58 -0.09
C GLN A 402 41.11 -7.74 -1.08
N ALA A 403 41.06 -8.99 -0.58
CA ALA A 403 40.96 -10.17 -1.43
C ALA A 403 39.62 -10.20 -2.18
N LEU A 404 38.50 -9.91 -1.49
CA LEU A 404 37.18 -9.79 -2.10
C LEU A 404 37.18 -8.68 -3.17
N LEU A 405 37.75 -7.51 -2.89
CA LEU A 405 37.81 -6.44 -3.89
C LEU A 405 38.48 -6.91 -5.19
N LYS A 406 39.60 -7.63 -5.11
CA LYS A 406 40.29 -8.18 -6.27
C LYS A 406 39.47 -9.25 -6.99
N GLU A 407 38.79 -10.12 -6.23
CA GLU A 407 37.95 -11.18 -6.77
C GLU A 407 36.78 -10.62 -7.62
N TYR A 408 36.23 -9.46 -7.23
CA TYR A 408 35.11 -8.82 -7.91
C TYR A 408 35.56 -7.62 -8.76
N ASN A 409 36.62 -7.81 -9.55
CA ASN A 409 37.11 -6.85 -10.56
C ASN A 409 37.46 -5.45 -10.02
N ASN A 410 37.93 -5.37 -8.78
CA ASN A 410 38.21 -4.11 -8.08
C ASN A 410 36.98 -3.18 -7.98
N LEU A 411 35.78 -3.73 -8.00
CA LEU A 411 34.54 -2.98 -7.77
C LEU A 411 34.28 -2.86 -6.26
N PRO A 412 34.46 -1.67 -5.64
CA PRO A 412 34.21 -1.52 -4.21
C PRO A 412 32.72 -1.54 -3.92
N MET A 413 32.31 -2.19 -2.84
CA MET A 413 30.95 -2.08 -2.33
C MET A 413 30.73 -0.66 -1.76
N PRO A 414 29.73 0.10 -2.26
CA PRO A 414 29.44 1.42 -1.72
C PRO A 414 28.84 1.31 -0.31
N ASN A 415 29.20 2.26 0.56
CA ASN A 415 28.62 2.37 1.88
C ASN A 415 27.13 2.72 1.78
N GLN A 416 26.27 1.87 2.35
CA GLN A 416 24.81 2.02 2.33
C GLN A 416 24.26 2.90 3.45
N GLY A 417 25.13 3.48 4.29
CA GLY A 417 24.76 4.41 5.35
C GLY A 417 23.93 3.78 6.48
N LEU A 418 24.13 2.48 6.74
CA LEU A 418 23.29 1.71 7.65
C LEU A 418 23.53 2.08 9.13
N SER A 419 22.42 2.26 9.86
CA SER A 419 22.42 2.37 11.32
C SER A 419 22.76 1.03 11.98
N ASP A 420 23.17 1.05 13.26
CA ASP A 420 23.48 -0.19 13.98
C ASP A 420 22.25 -1.11 14.09
N LYS A 421 21.07 -0.51 14.22
CA LYS A 421 19.80 -1.24 14.22
C LYS A 421 19.56 -1.95 12.89
N GLU A 422 19.73 -1.26 11.75
CA GLU A 422 19.57 -1.87 10.43
C GLU A 422 20.57 -3.01 10.22
N ILE A 423 21.83 -2.84 10.62
CA ILE A 423 22.86 -3.88 10.50
C ILE A 423 22.46 -5.13 11.28
N THR A 424 21.98 -5.00 12.52
CA THR A 424 21.48 -6.14 13.31
C THR A 424 20.31 -6.84 12.62
N GLN A 425 19.39 -6.09 12.00
CA GLN A 425 18.28 -6.67 11.24
C GLN A 425 18.80 -7.43 10.00
N TYR A 426 19.77 -6.87 9.26
CA TYR A 426 20.41 -7.55 8.13
C TYR A 426 21.08 -8.87 8.54
N LEU A 427 21.81 -8.88 9.65
CA LEU A 427 22.41 -10.11 10.17
C LEU A 427 21.33 -11.16 10.48
N ALA A 428 20.23 -10.78 11.10
CA ALA A 428 19.10 -11.68 11.33
C ALA A 428 18.54 -12.26 10.03
N TYR A 429 18.44 -11.45 8.97
CA TYR A 429 18.03 -11.92 7.64
C TYR A 429 19.07 -12.85 6.99
N PHE A 430 20.36 -12.54 7.09
CA PHE A 430 21.43 -13.38 6.55
C PHE A 430 21.48 -14.76 7.23
N HIS A 431 21.38 -14.79 8.57
CA HIS A 431 21.27 -16.05 9.31
C HIS A 431 20.03 -16.85 8.91
N TRP A 432 18.90 -16.15 8.67
CA TRP A 432 17.70 -16.80 8.18
C TRP A 432 17.89 -17.38 6.78
N ILE A 433 18.48 -16.65 5.83
CA ILE A 433 18.80 -17.15 4.47
C ILE A 433 19.64 -18.43 4.58
N ASP A 434 20.69 -18.40 5.39
CA ASP A 434 21.63 -19.52 5.53
C ASP A 434 20.97 -20.73 6.20
N ALA A 435 20.03 -20.51 7.12
CA ALA A 435 19.24 -21.58 7.73
C ALA A 435 18.23 -22.23 6.76
N GLN A 436 17.77 -21.52 5.72
CA GLN A 436 16.88 -22.07 4.69
C GLN A 436 17.64 -22.89 3.63
N ALA A 437 18.94 -22.63 3.45
CA ALA A 437 19.77 -23.37 2.51
C ALA A 437 19.98 -24.80 3.04
N LYS A 438 19.26 -25.79 2.48
CA LYS A 438 19.46 -27.21 2.82
C LYS A 438 20.96 -27.58 2.72
N PRO A 439 21.51 -28.38 3.65
CA PRO A 439 22.89 -28.83 3.56
C PRO A 439 22.99 -29.87 2.43
N GLY A 440 23.50 -29.46 1.27
CA GLY A 440 23.75 -30.40 0.18
C GLY A 440 23.79 -29.78 -1.20
N LYS A 441 24.90 -29.11 -1.53
CA LYS A 441 25.65 -29.19 -2.79
C LYS A 441 26.83 -28.22 -2.71
N THR A 442 27.86 -28.67 -1.99
CA THR A 442 29.20 -28.14 -2.16
C THR A 442 29.61 -28.38 -3.61
N GLY A 443 29.55 -27.35 -4.44
CA GLY A 443 30.21 -27.34 -5.74
C GLY A 443 31.71 -27.50 -5.49
N ALA A 444 32.23 -28.69 -5.76
CA ALA A 444 33.66 -28.95 -5.77
C ALA A 444 34.33 -28.02 -6.78
N ALA A 445 35.31 -27.27 -6.30
CA ALA A 445 36.23 -26.54 -7.13
C ALA A 445 36.95 -27.50 -8.10
N LYS A 446 37.00 -27.11 -9.37
CA LYS A 446 38.15 -27.36 -10.24
C LYS A 446 38.55 -26.04 -10.87
#